data_AF-A0A1F9ZIP4-F1
#
_entry.id   AF-A0A1F9ZIP4-F1
#
_cell.length_a   1.000
_cell.length_b   1.000
_cell.length_c   1.000
_cell.angle_alpha   90.00
_cell.angle_beta   90.00
_cell.angle_gamma   90.00
#
_symmetry.space_group_name_H-M   'P 1'
#
loop_
_entity.id
_entity.type
_entity.pdbx_description
1 polymer ?
#
loop_
_entity_poly.entity_id
_entity_poly.type
_entity_poly.pdbx_seq_one_letter_code
_entity_poly.pdbx_strand_id
1 'polypeptide(L)'
;MAATKAEGLRGILHLKTTQATIAVLIAFALALPLYFIYSADGADGLEKTMTDAEVEEGGAVLSSPFSYGESYFAALFAGILGFLVTALAALGLLRILRGVRAAD
;
A
#
# COMPACT_ATOMS: atom_id res chain seq x y z
N MET A 1 31.06 -16.55 -4.73
CA MET A 1 29.87 -16.51 -3.84
C MET A 1 28.61 -15.86 -4.45
N ALA A 2 28.69 -15.11 -5.57
CA ALA A 2 27.50 -14.52 -6.22
C ALA A 2 26.67 -15.51 -7.06
N ALA A 3 27.29 -16.57 -7.60
CA ALA A 3 26.63 -17.53 -8.50
C ALA A 3 25.49 -18.33 -7.83
N THR A 4 25.69 -18.77 -6.58
CA THR A 4 24.70 -19.57 -5.83
C THR A 4 23.43 -18.80 -5.48
N LYS A 5 23.51 -17.47 -5.31
CA LYS A 5 22.36 -16.63 -4.98
C LYS A 5 21.44 -16.41 -6.19
N ALA A 6 22.04 -16.34 -7.39
CA ALA A 6 21.32 -16.17 -8.65
C ALA A 6 20.53 -17.42 -9.06
N GLU A 7 21.05 -18.62 -8.79
CA GLU A 7 20.34 -19.88 -9.02
C GLU A 7 19.13 -20.05 -8.10
N GLY A 8 19.28 -19.71 -6.81
CA GLY A 8 18.15 -19.76 -5.87
C GLY A 8 17.02 -18.79 -6.22
N LEU A 9 17.37 -17.58 -6.70
CA LEU A 9 16.38 -16.59 -7.14
C LEU A 9 15.61 -17.06 -8.40
N ARG A 10 16.31 -17.69 -9.35
CA ARG A 10 15.70 -18.30 -10.54
C ARG A 10 14.77 -19.45 -10.19
N GLY A 11 15.15 -20.28 -9.20
CA GLY A 11 14.30 -21.38 -8.71
C GLY A 11 13.01 -20.90 -8.05
N ILE A 12 13.07 -19.83 -7.24
CA ILE A 12 11.89 -19.21 -6.62
C ILE A 12 10.98 -18.59 -7.68
N LEU A 13 11.54 -17.94 -8.71
CA LEU A 13 10.79 -17.36 -9.82
C LEU A 13 10.16 -18.39 -10.78
N HIS A 14 10.56 -19.66 -10.71
CA HIS A 14 10.04 -20.73 -11.57
C HIS A 14 8.80 -21.43 -10.99
N LEU A 15 8.49 -21.19 -9.72
CA LEU A 15 7.26 -21.64 -9.09
C LEU A 15 6.08 -20.82 -9.63
N LYS A 16 5.12 -21.51 -10.25
CA LYS A 16 3.89 -20.92 -10.80
C LYS A 16 3.17 -20.01 -9.78
N THR A 17 3.25 -20.37 -8.50
CA THR A 17 2.70 -19.58 -7.39
C THR A 17 3.41 -18.24 -7.21
N THR A 18 4.75 -18.21 -7.25
CA THR A 18 5.51 -16.96 -7.16
C THR A 18 5.23 -16.04 -8.33
N GLN A 19 5.14 -16.57 -9.55
CA GLN A 19 4.78 -15.79 -10.73
C GLN A 19 3.37 -15.22 -10.63
N ALA A 20 2.39 -16.01 -10.18
CA ALA A 20 1.03 -15.56 -9.95
C ALA A 20 0.98 -14.46 -8.87
N THR A 21 1.70 -14.62 -7.76
CA THR A 21 1.79 -13.59 -6.72
C THR A 21 2.38 -12.29 -7.25
N ILE A 22 3.47 -12.36 -8.02
CA ILE A 22 4.08 -11.17 -8.63
C ILE A 22 3.10 -10.50 -9.60
N ALA A 23 2.39 -11.26 -10.43
CA ALA A 23 1.40 -10.72 -11.37
C ALA A 23 0.26 -10.01 -10.64
N VAL A 24 -0.27 -10.59 -9.55
CA VAL A 24 -1.31 -9.96 -8.72
C VAL A 24 -0.79 -8.69 -8.07
N LEU A 25 0.44 -8.70 -7.55
CA LEU A 25 1.05 -7.51 -6.94
C LEU A 25 1.22 -6.38 -7.96
N ILE A 26 1.67 -6.69 -9.18
CA ILE A 26 1.80 -5.70 -10.26
C ILE A 26 0.42 -5.16 -10.65
N ALA A 27 -0.58 -6.04 -10.80
CA ALA A 27 -1.94 -5.62 -11.11
C ALA A 27 -2.50 -4.68 -10.04
N PHE A 28 -2.30 -5.00 -8.76
CA PHE A 28 -2.69 -4.13 -7.64
C PHE A 28 -1.94 -2.80 -7.64
N ALA A 29 -0.62 -2.84 -7.85
CA ALA A 29 0.22 -1.64 -7.85
C ALA A 29 -0.13 -0.66 -8.98
N LEU A 30 -0.67 -1.16 -10.10
CA LEU A 30 -1.14 -0.33 -11.20
C LEU A 30 -2.61 0.09 -11.03
N ALA A 31 -3.47 -0.85 -10.63
CA ALA A 31 -4.91 -0.61 -10.49
C ALA A 31 -5.23 0.37 -9.37
N LEU A 32 -4.53 0.33 -8.23
CA LEU A 32 -4.79 1.23 -7.10
C LEU A 32 -4.60 2.71 -7.46
N PRO A 33 -3.45 3.15 -8.01
CA PRO A 33 -3.28 4.54 -8.42
C PRO A 33 -4.25 4.95 -9.55
N LEU A 34 -4.49 4.07 -10.52
CA LEU A 34 -5.42 4.34 -11.62
C LEU A 34 -6.86 4.50 -11.13
N TYR A 35 -7.32 3.62 -10.24
CA TYR A 35 -8.62 3.72 -9.60
C TYR A 35 -8.71 4.96 -8.73
N PHE A 36 -7.66 5.28 -7.99
CA PHE A 36 -7.61 6.49 -7.16
C PHE A 36 -7.74 7.77 -8.00
N ILE A 37 -7.05 7.85 -9.16
CA ILE A 37 -7.23 8.98 -10.10
C ILE A 37 -8.68 9.07 -10.57
N TYR A 38 -9.28 7.95 -10.95
CA TYR A 38 -10.68 7.91 -11.37
C TYR A 38 -11.65 8.31 -10.25
N SER A 39 -11.39 7.88 -9.01
CA SER A 39 -12.25 8.15 -7.87
C SER A 39 -12.04 9.53 -7.23
N ALA A 40 -10.89 10.17 -7.45
CA ALA A 40 -10.54 11.44 -6.81
C ALA A 40 -11.47 12.60 -7.22
N ASP A 41 -12.01 12.56 -8.45
CA ASP A 41 -12.98 13.54 -8.96
C ASP A 41 -14.44 13.12 -8.69
N GLY A 42 -14.66 11.92 -8.14
CA GLY A 42 -15.98 11.45 -7.77
C GLY A 42 -16.39 12.05 -6.43
N ALA A 43 -17.60 12.62 -6.36
CA ALA A 43 -18.21 13.04 -5.09
C ALA A 43 -18.09 11.89 -4.07
N ASP A 44 -17.67 12.22 -2.84
CA ASP A 44 -17.58 11.23 -1.78
C ASP A 44 -18.90 10.46 -1.73
N GLY A 45 -18.83 9.14 -1.63
CA GLY A 45 -20.03 8.31 -1.52
C GLY A 45 -20.92 8.79 -0.38
N LEU A 46 -20.31 9.31 0.69
CA LEU A 46 -21.00 9.95 1.79
C LEU A 46 -21.70 11.26 1.37
N GLU A 47 -20.97 12.17 0.71
CA GLU A 47 -21.47 13.46 0.24
C GLU A 47 -22.65 13.31 -0.71
N LYS A 48 -22.58 12.31 -1.62
CA LYS A 48 -23.69 11.98 -2.52
C LYS A 48 -24.92 11.48 -1.75
N THR A 49 -24.71 10.65 -0.74
CA THR A 49 -25.81 10.12 0.09
C THR A 49 -26.43 11.23 0.96
N MET A 50 -25.62 12.18 1.43
CA MET A 50 -26.09 13.33 2.21
C MET A 50 -26.84 14.35 1.35
N THR A 51 -26.35 14.59 0.12
CA THR A 51 -27.05 15.38 -0.90
C THR A 51 -28.42 14.76 -1.23
N ASP A 52 -28.48 13.45 -1.44
CA ASP A 52 -29.73 12.72 -1.71
C ASP A 52 -30.70 12.73 -0.51
N ALA A 53 -30.18 12.93 0.70
CA ALA A 53 -30.94 13.01 1.95
C ALA A 53 -31.29 14.46 2.39
N GLU A 54 -30.93 15.48 1.59
CA GLU A 54 -31.07 16.90 1.93
C GLU A 54 -30.39 17.30 3.27
N VAL A 55 -29.31 16.59 3.64
CA VAL A 55 -28.53 16.87 4.86
C VAL A 55 -27.24 17.60 4.49
N GLU A 56 -27.01 18.80 5.01
CA GLU A 56 -25.73 19.49 4.84
C GLU A 56 -24.61 18.76 5.60
N GLU A 57 -23.43 18.65 4.96
CA GLU A 57 -22.23 18.17 5.63
C GLU A 57 -21.86 19.10 6.78
N GLY A 58 -22.06 18.60 8.01
CA GLY A 58 -21.49 19.23 9.19
C GLY A 58 -19.97 19.20 9.07
N GLY A 59 -19.33 20.37 9.07
CA GLY A 59 -17.87 20.48 8.97
C GLY A 59 -17.17 19.54 9.96
N ALA A 60 -16.12 18.86 9.50
CA ALA A 60 -15.41 17.84 10.26
C ALA A 60 -15.06 18.34 11.68
N VAL A 61 -15.79 17.83 12.69
CA VAL A 61 -15.61 18.23 14.09
C VAL A 61 -14.23 17.82 14.63
N LEU A 62 -13.65 16.78 14.03
CA LEU A 62 -12.32 16.28 14.34
C LEU A 62 -11.51 16.23 13.05
N SER A 63 -10.55 17.14 12.92
CA SER A 63 -9.52 17.03 11.90
C SER A 63 -8.51 15.96 12.32
N SER A 64 -8.18 15.06 11.38
CA SER A 64 -7.11 14.10 11.61
C SER A 64 -5.79 14.87 11.82
N PRO A 65 -5.02 14.60 12.88
CA PRO A 65 -3.68 15.18 13.03
C PRO A 65 -2.71 14.68 11.94
N PHE A 66 -3.09 13.61 11.23
CA PHE A 66 -2.36 13.05 10.10
C PHE A 66 -3.20 13.23 8.84
N SER A 67 -3.01 14.38 8.19
CA SER A 67 -3.51 14.61 6.83
C SER A 67 -2.51 14.07 5.82
N TYR A 68 -3.00 13.39 4.79
CA TYR A 68 -2.17 12.90 3.67
C TYR A 68 -1.90 13.99 2.61
N GLY A 69 -2.34 15.23 2.87
CA GLY A 69 -2.18 16.38 1.99
C GLY A 69 -3.39 16.60 1.08
N GLU A 70 -3.62 17.86 0.73
CA GLU A 70 -4.79 18.30 -0.05
C GLU A 70 -4.61 18.12 -1.57
N SER A 71 -3.42 17.74 -2.03
CA SER A 71 -3.13 17.53 -3.44
C SER A 71 -2.89 16.05 -3.75
N TYR A 72 -3.27 15.64 -4.96
CA TYR A 72 -3.04 14.28 -5.48
C TYR A 72 -1.61 13.78 -5.25
N PHE A 73 -0.62 14.61 -5.57
CA PHE A 73 0.78 14.25 -5.42
C PHE A 73 1.15 14.05 -3.94
N ALA A 74 0.65 14.89 -3.04
CA ALA A 74 0.91 14.75 -1.61
C ALA A 74 0.31 13.45 -1.05
N ALA A 75 -0.94 13.12 -1.41
CA ALA A 75 -1.61 11.91 -0.96
C ALA A 75 -0.91 10.64 -1.48
N LEU A 76 -0.54 10.62 -2.76
CA LEU A 76 0.20 9.51 -3.36
C LEU A 76 1.59 9.34 -2.70
N PHE A 77 2.31 10.44 -2.52
CA PHE A 77 3.65 10.43 -1.93
C PHE A 77 3.61 9.97 -0.47
N ALA A 78 2.63 10.45 0.31
CA ALA A 78 2.40 10.00 1.68
C ALA A 78 2.05 8.50 1.74
N GLY A 79 1.25 8.00 0.79
CA GLY A 79 0.96 6.57 0.65
C GLY A 79 2.20 5.72 0.36
N ILE A 80 3.06 6.15 -0.57
CA ILE A 80 4.33 5.46 -0.89
C ILE A 80 5.26 5.45 0.33
N LEU A 81 5.40 6.59 1.03
CA LEU A 81 6.20 6.69 2.24
C LEU A 81 5.68 5.75 3.35
N GLY A 82 4.37 5.76 3.60
CA GLY A 82 3.74 4.89 4.60
C GLY A 82 3.99 3.42 4.30
N PHE A 83 3.77 2.99 3.06
CA PHE A 83 4.04 1.62 2.63
C PHE A 83 5.51 1.22 2.85
N LEU A 84 6.45 2.10 2.47
CA LEU A 84 7.88 1.84 2.60
C LEU A 84 8.31 1.69 4.06
N VAL A 85 7.80 2.55 4.95
CA VAL A 85 8.05 2.46 6.40
C VAL A 85 7.50 1.15 6.96
N THR A 86 6.25 0.78 6.63
CA THR A 86 5.64 -0.47 7.11
C THR A 86 6.42 -1.69 6.61
N ALA A 87 6.85 -1.70 5.34
CA ALA A 87 7.63 -2.80 4.76
C ALA A 87 8.98 -2.96 5.46
N LEU A 88 9.70 -1.84 5.72
CA LEU A 88 10.96 -1.86 6.44
C LEU A 88 10.79 -2.31 7.90
N ALA A 89 9.73 -1.88 8.58
CA ALA A 89 9.41 -2.31 9.93
C ALA A 89 9.15 -3.83 9.98
N ALA A 90 8.35 -4.35 9.04
CA ALA A 90 8.08 -5.78 8.94
C ALA A 90 9.36 -6.60 8.65
N LEU A 91 10.22 -6.12 7.74
CA LEU A 91 11.52 -6.72 7.46
C LEU A 91 12.46 -6.69 8.67
N GLY A 92 12.51 -5.57 9.39
CA GLY A 92 13.29 -5.41 10.61
C GLY A 92 12.85 -6.41 11.68
N LEU A 93 11.54 -6.51 11.91
CA LEU A 93 10.96 -7.46 12.86
C LEU A 93 11.28 -8.91 12.48
N LEU A 94 11.10 -9.29 11.21
CA LEU A 94 11.45 -10.62 10.74
C LEU A 94 12.93 -10.94 10.92
N ARG A 95 13.81 -9.95 10.73
CA ARG A 95 15.26 -10.11 10.91
C ARG A 95 15.62 -10.34 12.38
N ILE A 96 14.99 -9.61 13.29
CA ILE A 96 15.14 -9.81 14.75
C ILE A 96 14.67 -11.21 15.13
N LEU A 97 13.45 -11.59 14.74
CA LEU A 97 12.88 -12.90 15.06
C LEU A 97 13.71 -14.07 14.53
N ARG A 98 14.30 -13.92 13.34
CA ARG A 98 15.24 -14.92 12.78
C ARG A 98 16.57 -14.96 13.51
N GLY A 99 17.08 -13.81 13.96
CA GLY A 99 18.32 -13.74 14.75
C GLY A 99 18.18 -14.42 16.11
N VAL A 100 17.04 -14.24 16.78
CA VAL A 100 16.73 -14.91 18.06
C VAL A 100 16.70 -16.43 17.87
N ARG A 101 15.98 -16.91 16.86
CA ARG A 101 15.85 -18.35 16.56
C ARG A 101 17.14 -19.06 16.15
N ALA A 102 18.18 -18.33 15.78
CA ALA A 102 19.49 -18.88 15.40
C ALA A 102 20.50 -18.83 16.55
N ALA A 103 20.17 -18.14 17.65
CA ALA A 103 20.97 -18.06 18.87
C ALA A 103 20.54 -19.09 19.94
N ASP A 104 19.35 -19.67 19.79
CA ASP A 104 18.87 -20.87 20.49
C ASP A 104 19.35 -22.16 19.79
#